data_AF-A0A7I7T1M6-F1
#
_entry.id   AF-A0A7I7T1M6-F1
#
_cell.length_a   1.000
_cell.length_b   1.000
_cell.length_c   1.000
_cell.angle_alpha   90.00
_cell.angle_beta   90.00
_cell.angle_gamma   90.00
#
_symmetry.space_group_name_H-M   'P 1'
#
loop_
_entity.id
_entity.type
_entity.pdbx_description
1 polymer ?
#
loop_
_entity_poly.entity_id
_entity_poly.type
_entity_poly.pdbx_seq_one_letter_code
_entity_poly.pdbx_strand_id
1 'polypeptide(L)' 'MMTSVDLIRYAIADQIRELGGDADMIDQIAMSAAYAVFIGAAADAVRPR' A
#
# COMPACT_ATOMS: atom_id res chain seq x y z
N MET A 1 -16.79 -3.45 3.57
CA MET A 1 -16.07 -4.11 2.47
C MET A 1 -14.59 -3.78 2.68
N MET A 2 -13.73 -4.79 2.78
CA MET A 2 -12.30 -4.59 3.03
C MET A 2 -11.59 -4.31 1.70
N THR A 3 -10.84 -3.22 1.61
CA THR A 3 -10.07 -2.82 0.44
C THR A 3 -8.62 -3.29 0.53
N SER A 4 -7.88 -3.25 -0.59
CA SER A 4 -6.43 -3.53 -0.59
C SER A 4 -5.66 -2.57 0.32
N VAL A 5 -6.14 -1.33 0.46
CA VAL A 5 -5.55 -0.33 1.35
C VAL A 5 -5.71 -0.77 2.80
N ASP A 6 -6.90 -1.25 3.19
CA ASP A 6 -7.14 -1.75 4.56
C ASP A 6 -6.21 -2.93 4.92
N LEU A 7 -5.98 -3.84 3.96
CA LEU A 7 -5.05 -4.95 4.14
C LEU A 7 -3.61 -4.49 4.33
N ILE A 8 -3.15 -3.52 3.53
CA ILE A 8 -1.79 -2.99 3.64
C ILE A 8 -1.63 -2.20 4.94
N ARG A 9 -2.62 -1.37 5.31
CA ARG A 9 -2.62 -0.66 6.61
C ARG A 9 -2.44 -1.64 7.76
N TYR A 10 -3.22 -2.71 7.79
CA TYR A 10 -3.10 -3.75 8.82
C TYR A 10 -1.70 -4.37 8.84
N ALA A 11 -1.12 -4.66 7.68
CA ALA A 11 0.19 -5.30 7.58
C ALA A 11 1.37 -4.41 8.03
N ILE A 12 1.29 -3.09 7.83
CA ILE A 12 2.41 -2.17 8.10
C ILE A 12 2.26 -1.35 9.39
N ALA A 13 1.05 -1.28 9.96
CA ALA A 13 0.72 -0.31 11.01
C ALA A 13 1.65 -0.39 12.23
N ASP A 14 1.94 -1.60 12.70
CA ASP A 14 2.76 -1.78 13.90
C ASP A 14 4.21 -1.36 13.64
N GLN A 15 4.77 -1.73 12.48
CA GLN A 15 6.12 -1.32 12.09
C GLN A 15 6.25 0.20 11.97
N ILE A 16 5.26 0.88 11.39
CA ILE A 16 5.29 2.34 11.25
C ILE A 16 5.18 3.02 12.62
N ARG A 17 4.35 2.49 13.53
CA ARG A 17 4.25 3.00 14.91
C ARG A 17 5.55 2.84 15.68
N GLU A 18 6.24 1.70 15.52
CA GLU A 18 7.56 1.47 16.13
C GLU A 18 8.60 2.49 15.65
N LEU A 19 8.46 2.98 14.42
CA LEU A 19 9.30 4.03 13.84
C LEU A 19 8.86 5.46 14.23
N GLY A 20 7.84 5.58 15.08
CA GLY A 20 7.29 6.87 15.53
C GLY A 20 6.29 7.50 14.57
N GLY A 21 5.82 6.77 13.55
CA GLY A 21 4.80 7.24 12.61
C GLY A 21 3.38 7.16 13.19
N ASP A 22 2.50 8.02 12.68
CA ASP A 22 1.11 8.14 13.10
C ASP A 22 0.13 7.47 12.11
N ALA A 23 -1.17 7.60 12.41
CA ALA A 23 -2.23 7.03 11.59
C ALA A 23 -2.26 7.60 10.16
N ASP A 24 -1.90 8.88 9.99
CA ASP A 24 -1.90 9.56 8.71
C ASP A 24 -0.74 9.05 7.84
N MET A 25 0.44 8.87 8.43
CA MET A 25 1.57 8.22 7.76
C MET A 25 1.23 6.79 7.32
N ILE A 26 0.60 6.00 8.18
CA ILE A 26 0.17 4.63 7.83
C ILE A 26 -0.78 4.65 6.63
N ASP A 27 -1.75 5.57 6.62
CA ASP A 27 -2.72 5.67 5.53
C ASP A 27 -2.04 6.11 4.22
N GLN A 28 -1.18 7.12 4.28
CA GLN A 28 -0.46 7.62 3.12
C GLN A 28 0.46 6.57 2.50
N ILE A 29 1.19 5.82 3.32
CA ILE A 29 2.07 4.74 2.85
C ILE A 29 1.24 3.60 2.25
N ALA A 30 0.15 3.20 2.91
CA ALA A 30 -0.72 2.14 2.41
C ALA A 30 -1.37 2.50 1.07
N MET A 31 -1.86 3.73 0.92
CA MET A 31 -2.38 4.25 -0.34
C MET A 31 -1.32 4.23 -1.45
N SER A 32 -0.11 4.69 -1.14
CA SER A 32 1.01 4.72 -2.09
C SER A 32 1.41 3.32 -2.55
N ALA A 33 1.47 2.37 -1.61
CA ALA A 33 1.78 0.97 -1.91
C ALA A 33 0.69 0.31 -2.76
N ALA A 34 -0.60 0.54 -2.43
CA ALA A 34 -1.71 0.03 -3.24
C ALA A 34 -1.66 0.57 -4.68
N TYR A 35 -1.35 1.85 -4.85
CA TYR A 35 -1.22 2.47 -6.16
C TYR A 35 -0.02 1.93 -6.94
N ALA A 36 1.13 1.70 -6.28
CA ALA A 36 2.31 1.12 -6.91
C ALA A 36 2.04 -0.30 -7.44
N VAL A 37 1.34 -1.13 -6.66
CA VAL A 37 0.92 -2.48 -7.09
C VAL A 37 0.00 -2.40 -8.30
N PHE A 38 -0.97 -1.47 -8.28
CA PHE A 38 -1.88 -1.27 -9.40
C PHE A 38 -1.15 -0.87 -10.69
N ILE A 39 -0.26 0.13 -10.63
CA ILE A 39 0.53 0.55 -11.80
C ILE A 39 1.41 -0.60 -12.29
N GLY A 40 2.09 -1.32 -11.39
CA GLY A 40 2.95 -2.45 -11.77
C GLY A 40 2.18 -3.51 -12.54
N ALA A 41 1.02 -3.92 -12.02
CA ALA A 41 0.15 -4.88 -12.69
C ALA A 41 -0.32 -4.38 -14.07
N ALA A 42 -0.70 -3.10 -14.17
CA ALA A 42 -1.12 -2.50 -15.43
C ALA A 42 0.04 -2.44 -16.45
N ALA A 43 1.25 -2.10 -16.02
CA ALA A 43 2.43 -2.06 -16.89
C ALA A 43 2.80 -3.46 -17.40
N ASP A 44 2.77 -4.47 -16.53
CA ASP A 44 3.08 -5.85 -16.89
C ASP A 44 2.03 -6.44 -17.85
N ALA A 45 0.77 -6.04 -17.73
CA ALA A 45 -0.30 -6.47 -18.63
C ALA A 45 -0.13 -5.97 -20.08
N VAL A 46 0.54 -4.83 -20.27
CA VAL A 46 0.75 -4.21 -21.60
C VAL A 46 2.11 -4.59 -22.20
N ARG A 47 3.01 -5.20 -21.42
CA ARG A 47 4.35 -5.59 -21.88
C ARG A 47 4.25 -6.72 -22.92
N PRO A 48 4.71 -6.51 -24.17
CA PRO A 48 4.76 -7.59 -25.16
C PRO A 48 5.71 -8.69 -24.66
N ARG A 49 5.30 -9.95 -24.78
CA ARG A 49 6.13 -11.11 -24.42
C ARG A 49 7.35 -11.24 -25.33
#